data_AF-A0A2T2PTL5-F1
#
_entry.id   AF-A0A2T2PTL5-F1
#
_cell.length_a   1.000
_cell.length_b   1.000
_cell.length_c   1.000
_cell.angle_alpha   90.00
_cell.angle_beta   90.00
_cell.angle_gamma   90.00
#
_symmetry.space_group_name_H-M   'P 1'
#
loop_
_entity.id
_entity.type
_entity.pdbx_description
1 polymer ?
#
loop_
_entity_poly.entity_id
_entity_poly.type
_entity_poly.pdbx_seq_one_letter_code
_entity_poly.pdbx_strand_id
1 'polypeptide(L)'
;MADITEQPECQLRLETAPKNSNIVNTCHGELPPASNPARSRRSVRWPFVADNYPPLAWWRRLPPQAFGDTERLLLVSTIRGIAVLRGGDDLVAAMRGDATAAIDAALGLMPVEEITTPVDITMTALMCIALEGNAAPALVLAQIIGLIDVGHQHTSDLAAAWLAFGERHSDEPDKFGEAGVILLSAFEQYLNKGDA
;
A
#
# COMPACT_ATOMS: atom_id res chain seq x y z
N MET A 1 6.78 -24.41 -58.35
CA MET A 1 5.57 -23.70 -58.80
C MET A 1 5.18 -22.75 -57.69
N ALA A 2 5.25 -21.44 -57.98
CA ALA A 2 4.85 -20.28 -57.17
C ALA A 2 5.58 -20.06 -55.82
N ASP A 3 5.94 -18.85 -55.39
CA ASP A 3 6.10 -17.54 -56.02
C ASP A 3 6.85 -16.66 -55.00
N ILE A 4 7.46 -15.62 -55.53
CA ILE A 4 8.44 -14.69 -55.03
C ILE A 4 7.75 -13.60 -54.19
N THR A 5 8.44 -13.01 -53.20
CA THR A 5 8.56 -11.55 -53.01
C THR A 5 9.62 -11.27 -51.94
N GLU A 6 10.87 -11.15 -52.39
CA GLU A 6 11.91 -10.37 -51.71
C GLU A 6 12.12 -9.05 -52.46
N GLN A 7 12.72 -8.08 -51.75
CA GLN A 7 13.33 -6.80 -52.17
C GLN A 7 12.57 -5.51 -51.74
N PRO A 8 13.24 -4.34 -51.55
CA PRO A 8 14.64 -4.02 -51.92
C PRO A 8 15.50 -3.27 -50.88
N GLU A 9 16.76 -3.15 -51.27
CA GLU A 9 17.87 -2.35 -50.76
C GLU A 9 17.61 -0.84 -50.76
N CYS A 10 18.32 -0.10 -49.90
CA CYS A 10 18.83 1.25 -50.21
C CYS A 10 20.11 1.53 -49.44
N GLN A 11 21.22 1.60 -50.18
CA GLN A 11 22.55 1.98 -49.73
C GLN A 11 22.78 3.50 -49.70
N LEU A 12 23.81 3.86 -48.92
CA LEU A 12 24.71 5.03 -49.02
C LEU A 12 24.18 6.41 -48.59
N ARG A 13 24.81 6.98 -47.55
CA ARG A 13 25.89 7.97 -47.75
C ARG A 13 26.67 8.21 -46.44
N LEU A 14 27.99 7.98 -46.46
CA LEU A 14 28.94 8.60 -45.54
C LEU A 14 28.86 10.12 -45.71
N GLU A 15 29.04 10.89 -44.63
CA GLU A 15 29.90 12.08 -44.62
C GLU A 15 30.42 12.35 -43.20
N THR A 16 31.61 12.93 -43.19
CA THR A 16 32.66 12.87 -42.17
C THR A 16 32.57 13.97 -41.11
N ALA A 17 33.23 13.71 -39.97
CA ALA A 17 33.51 14.67 -38.90
C ALA A 17 34.25 15.93 -39.38
N PRO A 18 34.30 16.99 -38.54
CA PRO A 18 35.55 17.16 -37.81
C PRO A 18 35.38 17.53 -36.33
N LYS A 19 36.40 17.14 -35.56
CA LYS A 19 36.76 17.66 -34.23
C LYS A 19 37.07 19.15 -34.32
N ASN A 20 36.64 19.94 -33.33
CA ASN A 20 37.57 20.91 -32.75
C ASN A 20 37.19 21.37 -31.34
N SER A 21 38.26 21.48 -30.57
CA SER A 21 38.39 21.89 -29.18
C SER A 21 37.77 23.26 -28.87
N ASN A 22 37.32 23.47 -27.64
CA ASN A 22 37.91 24.46 -26.74
C ASN A 22 37.34 24.37 -25.34
N ILE A 23 38.21 24.00 -24.40
CA ILE A 23 38.07 24.29 -22.98
C ILE A 23 38.41 25.77 -22.81
N VAL A 24 37.43 26.59 -22.44
CA VAL A 24 37.68 27.84 -21.72
C VAL A 24 36.68 27.89 -20.57
N ASN A 25 37.22 27.76 -19.37
CA ASN A 25 36.55 28.00 -18.10
C ASN A 25 36.82 29.46 -17.74
N THR A 26 35.80 30.32 -17.53
CA THR A 26 35.84 31.48 -16.62
C THR A 26 34.42 32.07 -16.44
N CYS A 27 33.88 31.84 -15.23
CA CYS A 27 33.08 32.72 -14.37
C CYS A 27 32.17 33.81 -14.98
N HIS A 28 30.88 33.81 -14.64
CA HIS A 28 30.27 34.83 -13.75
C HIS A 28 28.78 34.53 -13.44
N GLY A 29 28.47 34.58 -12.14
CA GLY A 29 27.17 34.67 -11.46
C GLY A 29 25.87 34.36 -12.19
N GLU A 30 25.22 33.26 -11.79
CA GLU A 30 23.76 33.13 -11.94
C GLU A 30 23.16 32.40 -10.74
N LEU A 31 21.94 32.81 -10.38
CA LEU A 31 21.19 32.53 -9.16
C LEU A 31 21.16 31.04 -8.75
N PRO A 32 20.93 30.73 -7.45
CA PRO A 32 20.64 29.36 -7.05
C PRO A 32 19.40 28.86 -7.84
N PRO A 33 19.49 27.73 -8.56
CA PRO A 33 18.34 27.22 -9.29
C PRO A 33 17.25 26.87 -8.28
N ALA A 34 16.05 27.39 -8.55
CA ALA A 34 14.82 27.07 -7.85
C ALA A 34 14.78 25.56 -7.54
N SER A 35 14.53 25.26 -6.26
CA SER A 35 14.34 23.91 -5.74
C SER A 35 13.41 23.15 -6.65
N ASN A 36 13.99 22.26 -7.46
CA ASN A 36 13.26 21.47 -8.43
C ASN A 36 12.29 20.55 -7.65
N PRO A 37 10.95 20.71 -7.75
CA PRO A 37 10.00 19.85 -7.03
C PRO A 37 9.91 18.45 -7.65
N ALA A 38 10.79 18.13 -8.61
CA ALA A 38 11.21 16.77 -8.88
C ALA A 38 12.01 16.21 -7.68
N ARG A 39 11.35 16.16 -6.50
CA ARG A 39 11.67 15.19 -5.46
C ARG A 39 11.60 13.85 -6.16
N SER A 40 12.78 13.41 -6.56
CA SER A 40 13.11 12.09 -7.04
C SER A 40 12.07 11.12 -6.48
N ARG A 41 11.13 10.69 -7.34
CA ARG A 41 10.34 9.48 -7.10
C ARG A 41 11.34 8.34 -7.18
N ARG A 42 12.24 8.26 -6.19
CA ARG A 42 12.86 7.00 -5.85
C ARG A 42 11.65 6.14 -5.59
N SER A 43 11.33 5.22 -6.49
CA SER A 43 10.48 4.11 -6.12
C SER A 43 11.25 3.45 -4.99
N VAL A 44 10.93 3.82 -3.75
CA VAL A 44 11.49 3.18 -2.58
C VAL A 44 11.01 1.76 -2.73
N ARG A 45 11.91 0.87 -3.14
CA ARG A 45 11.61 -0.54 -3.26
C ARG A 45 11.26 -0.97 -1.85
N TRP A 46 10.00 -1.34 -1.65
CA TRP A 46 9.50 -1.74 -0.35
C TRP A 46 10.37 -2.90 0.18
N PRO A 47 10.84 -2.85 1.44
CA PRO A 47 11.87 -3.77 1.93
C PRO A 47 11.36 -5.18 2.21
N PHE A 48 10.04 -5.35 2.29
CA PHE A 48 9.40 -6.63 2.57
C PHE A 48 8.85 -7.27 1.29
N VAL A 49 8.95 -8.59 1.20
CA VAL A 49 8.45 -9.40 0.08
C VAL A 49 7.52 -10.47 0.64
N ALA A 50 6.41 -10.74 -0.05
CA ALA A 50 5.37 -11.66 0.39
C ALA A 50 5.90 -13.05 0.75
N ASP A 51 6.80 -13.60 -0.09
CA ASP A 51 7.39 -14.94 0.08
C ASP A 51 8.12 -15.17 1.41
N ASN A 52 8.55 -14.10 2.08
CA ASN A 52 9.29 -14.20 3.34
C ASN A 52 8.37 -14.32 4.57
N TYR A 53 7.05 -14.20 4.40
CA TYR A 53 6.12 -14.06 5.51
C TYR A 53 4.81 -14.83 5.28
N PRO A 54 4.18 -15.36 6.34
CA PRO A 54 2.87 -15.98 6.20
C PRO A 54 1.80 -14.93 5.82
N PRO A 55 0.75 -15.32 5.07
CA PRO A 55 -0.30 -14.39 4.61
C PRO A 55 -0.95 -13.56 5.73
N LEU A 56 -1.15 -14.16 6.91
CA LEU A 56 -1.71 -13.49 8.08
C LEU A 56 -0.85 -12.32 8.62
N ALA A 57 0.43 -12.25 8.26
CA ALA A 57 1.32 -11.17 8.69
C ALA A 57 1.54 -10.11 7.60
N TRP A 58 0.89 -10.23 6.44
CA TRP A 58 1.09 -9.30 5.33
C TRP A 58 0.50 -7.91 5.59
N TRP A 59 -0.62 -7.79 6.31
CA TRP A 59 -1.26 -6.51 6.62
C TRP A 59 -0.33 -5.52 7.34
N ARG A 60 0.57 -6.05 8.18
CA ARG A 60 1.55 -5.28 8.94
C ARG A 60 2.91 -5.14 8.27
N ARG A 61 3.06 -5.62 7.02
CA ARG A 61 4.34 -5.62 6.31
C ARG A 61 4.28 -5.18 4.87
N LEU A 62 3.15 -5.31 4.17
CA LEU A 62 3.08 -5.11 2.73
C LEU A 62 2.14 -3.95 2.37
N PRO A 63 2.55 -3.04 1.48
CA PRO A 63 1.69 -1.98 1.00
C PRO A 63 0.70 -2.55 -0.04
N PRO A 64 -0.38 -1.83 -0.36
CA PRO A 64 -1.41 -2.30 -1.30
C PRO A 64 -0.88 -2.71 -2.67
N GLN A 65 0.20 -2.08 -3.14
CA GLN A 65 0.82 -2.34 -4.44
C GLN A 65 1.59 -3.67 -4.50
N ALA A 66 1.85 -4.31 -3.36
CA ALA A 66 2.51 -5.61 -3.31
C ALA A 66 1.55 -6.79 -3.55
N PHE A 67 0.24 -6.55 -3.66
CA PHE A 67 -0.78 -7.59 -3.81
C PHE A 67 -1.21 -7.73 -5.27
N GLY A 68 -0.56 -8.63 -5.99
CA GLY A 68 -1.01 -9.12 -7.29
C GLY A 68 -2.10 -10.19 -7.15
N ASP A 69 -2.47 -10.80 -8.27
CA ASP A 69 -3.54 -11.81 -8.30
C ASP A 69 -3.21 -13.04 -7.43
N THR A 70 -1.95 -13.47 -7.43
CA THR A 70 -1.48 -14.61 -6.65
C THR A 70 -1.61 -14.35 -5.15
N GLU A 71 -1.14 -13.21 -4.67
CA GLU A 71 -1.20 -12.86 -3.24
C GLU A 71 -2.65 -12.70 -2.79
N ARG A 72 -3.49 -12.08 -3.62
CA ARG A 72 -4.92 -11.92 -3.34
C ARG A 72 -5.63 -13.27 -3.23
N LEU A 73 -5.35 -14.20 -4.15
CA LEU A 73 -5.90 -15.56 -4.10
C LEU A 73 -5.48 -16.29 -2.81
N LEU A 74 -4.21 -16.19 -2.43
CA LEU A 74 -3.67 -16.80 -1.21
C LEU A 74 -4.33 -16.22 0.06
N LEU A 75 -4.54 -14.92 0.12
CA LEU A 75 -5.22 -14.26 1.22
C LEU A 75 -6.66 -14.74 1.38
N VAL A 76 -7.43 -14.72 0.29
CA VAL A 76 -8.84 -15.16 0.30
C VAL A 76 -8.95 -16.64 0.70
N SER A 77 -8.07 -17.48 0.16
CA SER A 77 -8.01 -18.91 0.52
C SER A 77 -7.69 -19.12 2.00
N THR A 78 -6.70 -18.39 2.52
CA THR A 78 -6.28 -18.45 3.93
C THR A 78 -7.44 -18.07 4.85
N ILE A 79 -8.09 -16.93 4.59
CA ILE A 79 -9.18 -16.42 5.43
C ILE A 79 -10.41 -17.33 5.37
N ARG A 80 -10.78 -17.81 4.18
CA ARG A 80 -11.89 -18.77 4.05
C ARG A 80 -11.61 -20.08 4.78
N GLY A 81 -10.38 -20.60 4.70
CA GLY A 81 -9.99 -21.80 5.43
C GLY A 81 -10.16 -21.65 6.94
N ILE A 82 -9.79 -20.49 7.49
CA ILE A 82 -9.96 -20.18 8.92
C ILE A 82 -11.45 -20.02 9.28
N ALA A 83 -12.24 -19.39 8.42
CA ALA A 83 -13.67 -19.19 8.65
C ALA A 83 -14.46 -20.50 8.75
N VAL A 84 -14.04 -21.54 8.01
CA VAL A 84 -14.63 -22.88 8.13
C VAL A 84 -14.34 -23.52 9.50
N LEU A 85 -13.23 -23.16 10.15
CA LEU A 85 -12.79 -23.76 11.41
C LEU A 85 -13.30 -23.04 12.67
N ARG A 86 -13.68 -21.74 12.57
CA ARG A 86 -14.16 -20.94 13.72
C ARG A 86 -15.68 -20.75 13.66
N GLY A 87 -16.37 -21.02 14.77
CA GLY A 87 -17.84 -20.92 14.90
C GLY A 87 -18.36 -19.66 15.61
N GLY A 88 -17.77 -18.48 15.37
CA GLY A 88 -18.23 -17.21 15.96
C GLY A 88 -18.77 -16.24 14.90
N ASP A 89 -19.96 -15.68 15.11
CA ASP A 89 -20.76 -15.05 14.05
C ASP A 89 -20.13 -13.78 13.45
N ASP A 90 -19.63 -12.84 14.27
CA ASP A 90 -19.15 -11.54 13.77
C ASP A 90 -17.81 -11.65 13.02
N LEU A 91 -16.85 -12.41 13.56
CA LEU A 91 -15.57 -12.66 12.88
C LEU A 91 -15.79 -13.48 11.60
N VAL A 92 -16.77 -14.40 11.60
CA VAL A 92 -17.13 -15.15 10.39
C VAL A 92 -17.79 -14.25 9.34
N ALA A 93 -18.63 -13.30 9.73
CA ALA A 93 -19.20 -12.30 8.81
C ALA A 93 -18.08 -11.44 8.18
N ALA A 94 -17.15 -10.94 8.99
CA ALA A 94 -15.97 -10.22 8.50
C ALA A 94 -15.14 -11.05 7.51
N MET A 95 -14.85 -12.30 7.85
CA MET A 95 -14.12 -13.23 6.96
C MET A 95 -14.88 -13.60 5.68
N ARG A 96 -16.20 -13.35 5.63
CA ARG A 96 -17.05 -13.52 4.44
C ARG A 96 -17.17 -12.26 3.58
N GLY A 97 -16.51 -11.17 3.97
CA GLY A 97 -16.48 -9.91 3.22
C GLY A 97 -17.44 -8.84 3.73
N ASP A 98 -18.04 -9.00 4.91
CA ASP A 98 -18.82 -7.93 5.52
C ASP A 98 -17.90 -6.83 6.04
N ALA A 99 -17.91 -5.69 5.33
CA ALA A 99 -17.06 -4.54 5.63
C ALA A 99 -17.37 -3.93 7.01
N THR A 100 -18.64 -3.85 7.39
CA THR A 100 -19.05 -3.27 8.68
C THR A 100 -18.61 -4.19 9.81
N ALA A 101 -18.88 -5.50 9.69
CA ALA A 101 -18.44 -6.47 10.70
C ALA A 101 -16.90 -6.51 10.83
N ALA A 102 -16.16 -6.38 9.73
CA ALA A 102 -14.69 -6.35 9.78
C ALA A 102 -14.16 -5.08 10.44
N ILE A 103 -14.77 -3.92 10.16
CA ILE A 103 -14.43 -2.66 10.82
C ILE A 103 -14.74 -2.76 12.31
N ASP A 104 -15.95 -3.19 12.69
CA ASP A 104 -16.36 -3.31 14.10
C ASP A 104 -15.46 -4.28 14.86
N ALA A 105 -15.11 -5.42 14.25
CA ALA A 105 -14.17 -6.38 14.84
C ALA A 105 -12.77 -5.76 15.03
N ALA A 106 -12.28 -5.00 14.06
CA ALA A 106 -10.97 -4.33 14.16
C ALA A 106 -10.97 -3.23 15.22
N LEU A 107 -12.04 -2.43 15.32
CA LEU A 107 -12.21 -1.41 16.35
C LEU A 107 -12.30 -2.02 17.75
N GLY A 108 -12.99 -3.17 17.89
CA GLY A 108 -13.11 -3.91 19.14
C GLY A 108 -11.80 -4.50 19.66
N LEU A 109 -10.74 -4.54 18.84
CA LEU A 109 -9.40 -4.97 19.25
C LEU A 109 -8.56 -3.84 19.87
N MET A 110 -9.00 -2.58 19.78
CA MET A 110 -8.21 -1.47 20.29
C MET A 110 -8.34 -1.36 21.82
N PRO A 111 -7.23 -1.17 22.55
CA PRO A 111 -5.89 -0.90 22.02
C PRO A 111 -5.15 -2.22 21.77
N VAL A 112 -4.43 -2.31 20.66
CA VAL A 112 -3.61 -3.50 20.38
C VAL A 112 -2.25 -3.34 21.07
N GLU A 113 -2.11 -3.96 22.24
CA GLU A 113 -0.85 -4.03 22.98
C GLU A 113 0.09 -5.11 22.42
N GLU A 114 -0.48 -6.23 21.95
CA GLU A 114 0.26 -7.36 21.39
C GLU A 114 -0.41 -7.86 20.10
N ILE A 115 0.42 -8.18 19.10
CA ILE A 115 -0.05 -8.79 17.84
C ILE A 115 -0.28 -10.28 18.07
N THR A 116 -1.51 -10.62 18.44
CA THR A 116 -1.98 -11.99 18.64
C THR A 116 -2.59 -12.58 17.36
N THR A 117 -2.84 -13.89 17.34
CA THR A 117 -3.50 -14.53 16.18
C THR A 117 -4.89 -13.94 15.86
N PRO A 118 -5.77 -13.62 16.84
CA PRO A 118 -7.01 -12.90 16.57
C PRO A 118 -6.81 -11.54 15.88
N VAL A 119 -5.78 -10.78 16.26
CA VAL A 119 -5.42 -9.50 15.61
C VAL A 119 -5.01 -9.76 14.17
N ASP A 120 -4.08 -10.70 13.95
CA ASP A 120 -3.61 -11.04 12.60
C ASP A 120 -4.77 -11.51 11.69
N ILE A 121 -5.72 -12.31 12.20
CA ILE A 121 -6.91 -12.73 11.43
C ILE A 121 -7.82 -11.55 11.10
N THR A 122 -8.15 -10.72 12.09
CA THR A 122 -9.10 -9.62 11.93
C THR A 122 -8.54 -8.55 10.97
N MET A 123 -7.28 -8.17 11.16
CA MET A 123 -6.60 -7.22 10.29
C MET A 123 -6.40 -7.76 8.88
N THR A 124 -6.20 -9.07 8.72
CA THR A 124 -6.15 -9.70 7.40
C THR A 124 -7.51 -9.71 6.72
N ALA A 125 -8.61 -9.99 7.44
CA ALA A 125 -9.95 -9.90 6.88
C ALA A 125 -10.28 -8.47 6.44
N LEU A 126 -9.97 -7.47 7.28
CA LEU A 126 -10.11 -6.05 6.93
C LEU A 126 -9.31 -5.68 5.68
N MET A 127 -8.06 -6.16 5.59
CA MET A 127 -7.19 -5.97 4.43
C MET A 127 -7.78 -6.61 3.16
N CYS A 128 -8.36 -7.80 3.22
CA CYS A 128 -9.01 -8.43 2.06
C CYS A 128 -10.12 -7.54 1.49
N ILE A 129 -10.98 -7.01 2.35
CA ILE A 129 -12.10 -6.15 1.94
C ILE A 129 -11.58 -4.81 1.40
N ALA A 130 -10.52 -4.25 2.01
CA ALA A 130 -9.86 -3.08 1.46
C ALA A 130 -9.35 -3.35 0.02
N LEU A 131 -8.69 -4.49 -0.19
CA LEU A 131 -8.16 -4.88 -1.50
C LEU A 131 -9.25 -5.07 -2.56
N GLU A 132 -10.50 -5.36 -2.20
CA GLU A 132 -11.66 -5.39 -3.09
C GLU A 132 -12.12 -3.99 -3.55
N GLY A 133 -11.45 -2.93 -3.09
CA GLY A 133 -11.72 -1.54 -3.46
C GLY A 133 -12.59 -0.79 -2.44
N ASN A 134 -12.77 -1.33 -1.23
CA ASN A 134 -13.52 -0.62 -0.20
C ASN A 134 -12.62 0.39 0.55
N ALA A 135 -12.96 1.67 0.43
CA ALA A 135 -12.20 2.75 1.03
C ALA A 135 -12.21 2.72 2.58
N ALA A 136 -13.35 2.42 3.21
CA ALA A 136 -13.47 2.51 4.66
C ALA A 136 -12.58 1.50 5.42
N PRO A 137 -12.53 0.21 5.05
CA PRO A 137 -11.56 -0.75 5.60
C PRO A 137 -10.10 -0.31 5.39
N ALA A 138 -9.76 0.27 4.24
CA ALA A 138 -8.41 0.76 3.98
C ALA A 138 -8.03 1.93 4.92
N LEU A 139 -8.98 2.82 5.20
CA LEU A 139 -8.80 3.91 6.17
C LEU A 139 -8.55 3.37 7.58
N VAL A 140 -9.42 2.47 8.05
CA VAL A 140 -9.29 1.89 9.40
C VAL A 140 -7.98 1.11 9.53
N LEU A 141 -7.61 0.32 8.52
CA LEU A 141 -6.35 -0.39 8.47
C LEU A 141 -5.14 0.57 8.56
N ALA A 142 -5.16 1.66 7.80
CA ALA A 142 -4.09 2.66 7.82
C ALA A 142 -3.94 3.31 9.21
N GLN A 143 -5.06 3.69 9.85
CA GLN A 143 -5.05 4.30 11.17
C GLN A 143 -4.51 3.34 12.22
N ILE A 144 -5.01 2.09 12.26
CA ILE A 144 -4.52 1.09 13.22
C ILE A 144 -3.03 0.83 13.02
N ILE A 145 -2.55 0.65 11.79
CA ILE A 145 -1.11 0.49 11.51
C ILE A 145 -0.32 1.69 12.03
N GLY A 146 -0.83 2.92 11.83
CA GLY A 146 -0.16 4.13 12.29
C GLY A 146 -0.07 4.28 13.82
N LEU A 147 -0.96 3.61 14.55
CA LEU A 147 -1.06 3.71 16.01
C LEU A 147 -0.33 2.61 16.78
N ILE A 148 -0.11 1.44 16.16
CA ILE A 148 0.46 0.27 16.84
C ILE A 148 1.93 0.05 16.46
N ASP A 149 2.71 -0.57 17.36
CA ASP A 149 4.06 -1.02 17.01
C ASP A 149 4.01 -2.35 16.24
N VAL A 150 4.14 -2.26 14.91
CA VAL A 150 4.23 -3.45 14.04
C VAL A 150 5.63 -4.06 13.98
N GLY A 151 6.60 -3.52 14.73
CA GLY A 151 7.94 -4.10 14.91
C GLY A 151 8.95 -3.74 13.82
N HIS A 152 8.75 -2.63 13.09
CA HIS A 152 9.71 -2.15 12.09
C HIS A 152 9.63 -0.63 11.84
N GLN A 153 10.70 -0.04 11.32
CA GLN A 153 10.79 1.40 11.06
C GLN A 153 9.87 1.93 9.93
N HIS A 154 9.22 1.06 9.15
CA HIS A 154 8.43 1.44 7.98
C HIS A 154 6.93 1.60 8.27
N THR A 155 6.53 1.62 9.54
CA THR A 155 5.12 1.68 9.97
C THR A 155 4.39 2.89 9.40
N SER A 156 4.99 4.08 9.50
CA SER A 156 4.37 5.31 9.00
C SER A 156 4.22 5.31 7.48
N ASP A 157 5.22 4.80 6.75
CA ASP A 157 5.14 4.66 5.29
C ASP A 157 4.08 3.63 4.87
N LEU A 158 3.94 2.56 5.65
CA LEU A 158 2.93 1.52 5.41
C LEU A 158 1.52 2.06 5.63
N ALA A 159 1.29 2.76 6.75
CA ALA A 159 0.04 3.43 7.05
C ALA A 159 -0.32 4.43 5.95
N ALA A 160 0.64 5.27 5.52
CA ALA A 160 0.43 6.24 4.45
C ALA A 160 0.08 5.57 3.11
N ALA A 161 0.69 4.42 2.78
CA ALA A 161 0.40 3.68 1.56
C ALA A 161 -1.04 3.13 1.54
N TRP A 162 -1.53 2.63 2.69
CA TRP A 162 -2.91 2.18 2.86
C TRP A 162 -3.91 3.33 2.84
N LEU A 163 -3.58 4.46 3.48
CA LEU A 163 -4.43 5.65 3.48
C LEU A 163 -4.62 6.19 2.06
N ALA A 164 -3.52 6.36 1.32
CA ALA A 164 -3.56 6.81 -0.07
C ALA A 164 -4.28 5.81 -0.98
N PHE A 165 -4.27 4.52 -0.63
CA PHE A 165 -5.07 3.52 -1.35
C PHE A 165 -6.56 3.69 -1.08
N GLY A 166 -6.99 3.88 0.16
CA GLY A 166 -8.39 4.14 0.49
C GLY A 166 -8.91 5.41 -0.18
N GLU A 167 -8.13 6.49 -0.15
CA GLU A 167 -8.47 7.76 -0.80
C GLU A 167 -8.73 7.60 -2.31
N ARG A 168 -7.89 6.81 -3.01
CA ARG A 168 -8.07 6.53 -4.45
C ARG A 168 -9.32 5.70 -4.77
N HIS A 169 -9.86 4.98 -3.79
CA HIS A 169 -11.04 4.12 -3.95
C HIS A 169 -12.28 4.70 -3.27
N SER A 170 -12.22 5.94 -2.78
CA SER A 170 -13.37 6.63 -2.22
C SER A 170 -14.09 7.41 -3.32
N ASP A 171 -15.41 7.24 -3.41
CA ASP A 171 -16.26 8.07 -4.27
C ASP A 171 -16.47 9.48 -3.67
N GLU A 172 -16.13 9.67 -2.39
CA GLU A 172 -16.33 10.90 -1.63
C GLU A 172 -15.05 11.27 -0.85
N PRO A 173 -14.02 11.85 -1.51
CA PRO A 173 -12.71 12.10 -0.90
C PRO A 173 -12.78 13.07 0.29
N ASP A 174 -13.67 14.07 0.24
CA ASP A 174 -13.84 15.03 1.34
C ASP A 174 -14.35 14.32 2.61
N LYS A 175 -15.40 13.49 2.48
CA LYS A 175 -15.94 12.72 3.62
C LYS A 175 -14.97 11.67 4.13
N PHE A 176 -14.15 11.10 3.25
CA PHE A 176 -13.08 10.18 3.63
C PHE A 176 -12.05 10.87 4.53
N GLY A 177 -11.62 12.09 4.17
CA GLY A 177 -10.73 12.91 4.98
C GLY A 177 -11.33 13.24 6.35
N GLU A 178 -12.59 13.68 6.37
CA GLU A 178 -13.32 13.97 7.61
C GLU A 178 -13.43 12.72 8.52
N ALA A 179 -13.81 11.57 7.95
CA ALA A 179 -13.87 10.32 8.68
C ALA A 179 -12.51 9.92 9.26
N GLY A 180 -11.42 10.16 8.52
CA GLY A 180 -10.06 9.91 9.00
C GLY A 180 -9.70 10.73 10.23
N VAL A 181 -10.05 12.02 10.24
CA VAL A 181 -9.81 12.92 11.39
C VAL A 181 -10.63 12.49 12.60
N ILE A 182 -11.91 12.13 12.39
CA ILE A 182 -12.81 11.68 13.46
C ILE A 182 -12.29 10.37 14.08
N LEU A 183 -11.91 9.40 13.26
CA LEU A 183 -11.40 8.10 13.73
C LEU A 183 -10.11 8.26 14.53
N LEU A 184 -9.15 9.05 14.01
CA LEU A 184 -7.89 9.29 14.72
C LEU A 184 -8.13 9.95 16.08
N SER A 185 -9.00 10.96 16.13
CA SER A 185 -9.37 11.64 17.38
C SER A 185 -10.02 10.67 18.38
N ALA A 186 -10.85 9.75 17.91
CA ALA A 186 -11.49 8.74 18.75
C ALA A 186 -10.46 7.75 19.33
N PHE A 187 -9.49 7.31 18.54
CA PHE A 187 -8.41 6.43 19.02
C PHE A 187 -7.52 7.13 20.05
N GLU A 188 -7.12 8.38 19.80
CA GLU A 188 -6.32 9.15 20.76
C GLU A 188 -7.04 9.33 22.09
N GLN A 189 -8.35 9.62 22.07
CA GLN A 189 -9.16 9.69 23.30
C GLN A 189 -9.20 8.36 24.04
N TYR A 190 -9.31 7.26 23.30
CA TYR A 190 -9.39 5.92 23.87
C TYR A 190 -8.05 5.49 24.50
N LEU A 191 -6.92 5.79 23.85
CA LEU A 191 -5.58 5.53 24.38
C LEU A 191 -5.30 6.36 25.64
N ASN A 192 -5.66 7.64 25.65
CA ASN A 192 -5.47 8.52 26.81
C ASN A 192 -6.34 8.14 28.02
N LYS A 193 -7.40 7.36 27.82
CA LYS A 193 -8.30 6.92 28.89
C LYS A 193 -7.81 5.64 29.60
N GLY A 194 -6.86 4.91 29.01
CA GLY A 194 -6.26 3.71 29.61
C GLY A 194 -5.21 3.99 30.68
N ASP A 195 -4.75 5.24 30.80
CA ASP A 195 -3.67 5.68 31.72
C ASP A 195 -4.18 6.29 33.05
N ALA A 196 -5.48 6.16 33.37
CA ALA A 196 -6.11 6.73 34.58
C ALA A 196 -6.68 5.67 35.52
#